data_AF-I3D468-F1
#
_entry.id   AF-I3D468-F1
#
_cell.length_a   1.000
_cell.length_b   1.000
_cell.length_c   1.000
_cell.angle_alpha   90.00
_cell.angle_beta   90.00
_cell.angle_gamma   90.00
#
_symmetry.space_group_name_H-M   'P 1'
#
loop_
_entity.id
_entity.type
_entity.pdbx_description
1 polymer ?
#
loop_
_entity_poly.entity_id
_entity_poly.type
_entity_poly.pdbx_seq_one_letter_code
_entity_poly.pdbx_strand_id
1 'polypeptide(L)'
;MVNKGFPKFGMSQAGAFVAALKNYNLPDFILVLVAKECKSELLERGRIDDRLQSMNDEALELLHKVFVGCEEDSAGKYAQYRFFAYVSSMYHKCEVIVNDTIPGVSGKNHKIPVAVKNNGMYIAVAHNKATGNPVNKKEQPDFMKWLTISKEGITGQC
;
A
#
# COMPACT_ATOMS: atom_id res chain seq x y z
N MET A 1 -7.27 -26.86 -46.41
CA MET A 1 -6.56 -27.07 -45.12
C MET A 1 -6.97 -25.95 -44.18
N VAL A 2 -7.83 -26.24 -43.20
CA VAL A 2 -8.25 -25.26 -42.20
C VAL A 2 -7.32 -25.44 -41.01
N ASN A 3 -6.44 -24.47 -40.76
CA ASN A 3 -5.71 -24.40 -39.50
C ASN A 3 -6.72 -24.08 -38.40
N LYS A 4 -7.34 -25.13 -37.83
CA LYS A 4 -8.02 -25.07 -36.55
C LYS A 4 -6.94 -24.76 -35.50
N GLY A 5 -6.74 -23.47 -35.24
CA GLY A 5 -5.88 -23.01 -34.16
C GLY A 5 -6.40 -23.61 -32.86
N PHE A 6 -5.65 -24.54 -32.28
CA PHE A 6 -5.85 -24.98 -30.91
C PHE A 6 -5.89 -23.74 -30.00
N PRO A 7 -6.83 -23.63 -29.04
CA PRO A 7 -6.81 -22.56 -28.06
C PRO A 7 -5.46 -22.62 -27.32
N LYS A 8 -4.72 -21.52 -27.31
CA LYS A 8 -3.53 -21.41 -26.46
C LYS A 8 -4.02 -21.29 -25.01
N PHE A 9 -4.07 -22.40 -24.29
CA PHE A 9 -4.25 -22.42 -22.84
C PHE A 9 -2.92 -22.05 -22.16
N GLY A 10 -2.50 -20.80 -22.35
CA GLY A 10 -1.54 -20.16 -21.46
C GLY A 10 -2.33 -19.27 -20.53
N MET A 11 -2.08 -19.35 -19.22
CA MET A 11 -2.59 -18.35 -18.29
C MET A 11 -2.13 -16.98 -18.81
N SER A 12 -3.05 -16.06 -19.06
CA SER A 12 -2.68 -14.69 -19.42
C SER A 12 -1.74 -14.13 -18.33
N GLN A 13 -0.84 -13.21 -18.66
CA GLN A 13 0.03 -12.60 -17.64
C GLN A 13 -0.80 -12.03 -16.48
N ALA A 14 -1.96 -11.44 -16.79
CA ALA A 14 -2.97 -11.04 -15.81
C ALA A 14 -3.42 -12.20 -14.90
N GLY A 15 -3.79 -13.36 -15.47
CA GLY A 15 -4.19 -14.53 -14.68
C GLY A 15 -3.08 -15.04 -13.76
N ALA A 16 -1.82 -14.98 -14.21
CA ALA A 16 -0.66 -15.36 -13.38
C ALA A 16 -0.44 -14.37 -12.23
N PHE A 17 -0.57 -13.06 -12.50
CA PHE A 17 -0.48 -12.02 -11.47
C PHE A 17 -1.59 -12.14 -10.43
N VAL A 18 -2.84 -12.34 -10.84
CA VAL A 18 -3.98 -12.57 -9.93
C VAL A 18 -3.71 -13.79 -9.03
N ALA A 19 -3.25 -14.89 -9.61
CA ALA A 19 -2.96 -16.12 -8.88
C ALA A 19 -1.86 -15.95 -7.83
N ALA A 20 -0.86 -15.10 -8.09
CA ALA A 20 0.17 -14.75 -7.12
C ALA A 20 -0.37 -13.80 -6.04
N LEU A 21 -0.96 -12.67 -6.45
CA LEU A 21 -1.36 -11.56 -5.59
C LEU A 21 -2.45 -11.92 -4.58
N LYS A 22 -3.37 -12.85 -4.92
CA LYS A 22 -4.43 -13.28 -3.99
C LYS A 22 -3.91 -13.87 -2.67
N ASN A 23 -2.65 -14.33 -2.63
CA ASN A 23 -2.04 -14.92 -1.44
C ASN A 23 -1.30 -13.90 -0.56
N TYR A 24 -1.15 -12.64 -1.00
CA TYR A 24 -0.39 -11.61 -0.29
C TYR A 24 -1.22 -10.79 0.71
N ASN A 25 -2.52 -11.09 0.86
CA ASN A 25 -3.44 -10.39 1.78
C ASN A 25 -3.31 -8.86 1.72
N LEU A 26 -3.27 -8.31 0.50
CA LEU A 26 -3.07 -6.89 0.30
C LEU A 26 -4.20 -6.08 0.94
N PRO A 27 -3.90 -5.01 1.70
CA PRO A 27 -4.91 -4.14 2.26
C PRO A 27 -5.75 -3.48 1.17
N ASP A 28 -7.05 -3.31 1.42
CA ASP A 28 -7.98 -2.82 0.42
C ASP A 28 -7.62 -1.45 -0.15
N PHE A 29 -7.18 -0.53 0.71
CA PHE A 29 -6.78 0.81 0.29
C PHE A 29 -5.59 0.81 -0.66
N ILE A 30 -4.72 -0.22 -0.64
CA ILE A 30 -3.62 -0.38 -1.61
C ILE A 30 -4.18 -0.68 -2.99
N LEU A 31 -5.20 -1.55 -3.07
CA LEU A 31 -5.87 -1.85 -4.34
C LEU A 31 -6.52 -0.58 -4.90
N VAL A 32 -7.21 0.19 -4.05
CA VAL A 32 -7.83 1.47 -4.44
C VAL A 32 -6.78 2.47 -4.93
N LEU A 33 -5.66 2.58 -4.21
CA LEU A 33 -4.57 3.50 -4.54
C LEU A 33 -3.96 3.18 -5.90
N VAL A 34 -3.65 1.90 -6.15
CA VAL A 34 -3.07 1.44 -7.41
C VAL A 34 -4.08 1.50 -8.55
N ALA A 35 -5.33 1.13 -8.32
CA ALA A 35 -6.37 1.23 -9.34
C ALA A 35 -6.54 2.68 -9.83
N LYS A 36 -6.61 3.65 -8.91
CA LYS A 36 -6.71 5.07 -9.25
C LYS A 36 -5.52 5.54 -10.09
N GLU A 37 -4.33 5.09 -9.76
CA GLU A 37 -3.10 5.47 -10.44
C GLU A 37 -3.02 4.94 -11.86
N CYS A 38 -3.35 3.66 -12.04
CA CYS A 38 -3.37 2.98 -13.34
C CYS A 38 -4.66 3.22 -14.13
N LYS A 39 -5.53 4.13 -13.66
CA LYS A 39 -6.87 4.41 -14.23
C LYS A 39 -7.66 3.12 -14.47
N SER A 40 -7.53 2.19 -13.55
CA SER A 40 -8.17 0.89 -13.56
C SER A 40 -9.52 0.95 -12.87
N GLU A 41 -10.45 0.12 -13.32
CA GLU A 41 -11.61 -0.24 -12.51
C GLU A 41 -11.17 -1.03 -11.28
N LEU A 42 -12.00 -1.00 -10.24
CA LEU A 42 -11.86 -1.83 -9.06
C LEU A 42 -13.25 -2.10 -8.50
N LEU A 43 -13.62 -3.36 -8.41
CA LEU A 43 -14.88 -3.78 -7.82
C LEU A 43 -14.95 -3.33 -6.35
N GLU A 44 -16.01 -2.60 -5.96
CA GLU A 44 -16.12 -1.99 -4.63
C GLU A 44 -16.24 -3.02 -3.49
N ARG A 45 -16.76 -4.22 -3.76
CA ARG A 45 -16.94 -5.31 -2.78
C ARG A 45 -16.74 -6.66 -3.45
N GLY A 46 -16.21 -7.63 -2.72
CA GLY A 46 -16.01 -9.00 -3.24
C GLY A 46 -14.81 -9.68 -2.61
N ARG A 47 -14.55 -10.93 -3.04
CA ARG A 47 -13.31 -11.61 -2.64
C ARG A 47 -12.12 -10.94 -3.32
N ILE A 48 -10.94 -11.10 -2.74
CA ILE A 48 -9.70 -10.54 -3.30
C ILE A 48 -9.47 -10.98 -4.75
N ASP A 49 -9.82 -12.21 -5.10
CA ASP A 49 -9.74 -12.75 -6.46
C ASP A 49 -10.63 -11.96 -7.44
N ASP A 50 -11.91 -11.78 -7.10
CA ASP A 50 -12.87 -11.02 -7.91
C ASP A 50 -12.42 -9.55 -8.08
N ARG A 51 -11.89 -8.95 -7.01
CA ARG A 51 -11.38 -7.58 -7.04
C ARG A 51 -10.15 -7.45 -7.94
N LEU A 52 -9.17 -8.34 -7.81
CA LEU A 52 -7.98 -8.33 -8.66
C LEU A 52 -8.35 -8.56 -10.13
N GLN A 53 -9.28 -9.47 -10.42
CA GLN A 53 -9.75 -9.73 -11.78
C GLN A 53 -10.47 -8.54 -12.43
N SER A 54 -11.02 -7.62 -11.64
CA SER A 54 -11.62 -6.37 -12.15
C SER A 54 -10.59 -5.31 -12.53
N MET A 55 -9.32 -5.48 -12.16
CA MET A 55 -8.27 -4.52 -12.46
C MET A 55 -7.67 -4.74 -13.85
N ASN A 56 -7.19 -3.66 -14.47
CA ASN A 56 -6.48 -3.72 -15.75
C ASN A 56 -5.06 -4.30 -15.59
N ASP A 57 -4.45 -4.68 -16.72
CA ASP A 57 -3.14 -5.32 -16.75
C ASP A 57 -2.04 -4.45 -16.12
N GLU A 58 -2.07 -3.13 -16.33
CA GLU A 58 -1.09 -2.18 -15.77
C GLU A 58 -1.12 -2.18 -14.24
N ALA A 59 -2.32 -2.21 -13.65
CA ALA A 59 -2.50 -2.24 -12.20
C ALA A 59 -2.04 -3.57 -11.60
N LEU A 60 -2.36 -4.69 -12.25
CA LEU A 60 -1.92 -6.02 -11.83
C LEU A 60 -0.40 -6.17 -11.93
N GLU A 61 0.20 -5.66 -13.00
CA GLU A 61 1.66 -5.64 -13.17
C GLU A 61 2.32 -4.79 -12.09
N LEU A 62 1.79 -3.59 -11.81
CA LEU A 62 2.32 -2.72 -10.76
C LEU A 62 2.24 -3.38 -9.38
N LEU A 63 1.09 -3.96 -9.01
CA LEU A 63 0.96 -4.71 -7.76
C LEU A 63 1.96 -5.87 -7.69
N HIS A 64 2.12 -6.61 -8.79
CA HIS A 64 3.05 -7.74 -8.85
C HIS A 64 4.49 -7.28 -8.67
N LYS A 65 4.94 -6.25 -9.38
CA LYS A 65 6.30 -5.67 -9.24
C LYS A 65 6.56 -5.24 -7.79
N VAL A 66 5.60 -4.56 -7.18
CA VAL A 66 5.76 -3.99 -5.83
C VAL A 66 5.79 -5.06 -4.74
N PHE A 67 4.85 -6.00 -4.76
CA PHE A 67 4.59 -6.90 -3.63
C PHE A 67 5.12 -8.33 -3.82
N VAL A 68 5.24 -8.79 -5.06
CA VAL A 68 5.78 -10.12 -5.38
C VAL A 68 7.23 -10.02 -5.83
N GLY A 69 7.52 -9.11 -6.76
CA GLY A 69 8.86 -8.86 -7.29
C GLY A 69 9.76 -8.06 -6.34
N CYS A 70 9.17 -7.38 -5.34
CA CYS A 70 9.88 -6.47 -4.44
C CYS A 70 10.75 -5.44 -5.18
N GLU A 71 10.32 -5.02 -6.37
CA GLU A 71 11.07 -4.09 -7.21
C GLU A 71 11.17 -2.71 -6.56
N GLU A 72 12.11 -1.91 -7.07
CA GLU A 72 12.33 -0.53 -6.65
C GLU A 72 12.22 0.38 -7.86
N ASP A 73 11.50 1.49 -7.70
CA ASP A 73 11.47 2.58 -8.65
C ASP A 73 12.38 3.73 -8.17
N SER A 74 12.89 4.51 -9.12
CA SER A 74 13.79 5.64 -8.82
C SER A 74 13.15 6.74 -7.96
N ALA A 75 11.81 6.83 -7.96
CA ALA A 75 11.08 7.79 -7.14
C ALA A 75 10.75 7.25 -5.73
N GLY A 76 11.03 5.98 -5.44
CA GLY A 76 10.80 5.38 -4.13
C GLY A 76 9.34 5.05 -3.80
N LYS A 77 8.47 5.08 -4.81
CA LYS A 77 7.04 4.84 -4.68
C LYS A 77 6.69 3.40 -4.31
N TYR A 78 7.41 2.43 -4.85
CA TYR A 78 7.21 1.01 -4.58
C TYR A 78 7.54 0.73 -3.11
N ALA A 79 8.59 1.36 -2.60
CA ALA A 79 8.91 1.33 -1.17
C ALA A 79 7.82 1.99 -0.31
N GLN A 80 7.22 3.10 -0.76
CA GLN A 80 6.09 3.73 -0.07
C GLN A 80 4.86 2.81 0.01
N TYR A 81 4.49 2.13 -1.08
CA TYR A 81 3.35 1.20 -1.05
C TYR A 81 3.56 0.04 -0.09
N ARG A 82 4.76 -0.54 -0.08
CA ARG A 82 5.14 -1.58 0.90
C ARG A 82 5.10 -1.03 2.33
N PHE A 83 5.57 0.20 2.54
CA PHE A 83 5.50 0.85 3.84
C PHE A 83 4.06 1.05 4.33
N PHE A 84 3.16 1.51 3.45
CA PHE A 84 1.75 1.66 3.81
C PHE A 84 1.10 0.32 4.15
N ALA A 85 1.38 -0.73 3.36
CA ALA A 85 0.89 -2.07 3.65
C ALA A 85 1.42 -2.61 4.99
N TYR A 86 2.69 -2.32 5.33
CA TYR A 86 3.28 -2.64 6.62
C TYR A 86 2.60 -1.91 7.78
N VAL A 87 2.32 -0.60 7.64
CA VAL A 87 1.56 0.14 8.66
C VAL A 87 0.18 -0.48 8.86
N SER A 88 -0.50 -0.86 7.77
CA SER A 88 -1.80 -1.53 7.86
C SER A 88 -1.75 -2.88 8.56
N SER A 89 -0.70 -3.68 8.36
CA SER A 89 -0.57 -4.97 9.05
C SER A 89 -0.33 -4.78 10.56
N MET A 90 0.41 -3.74 10.96
CA MET A 90 0.58 -3.39 12.38
C MET A 90 -0.72 -2.92 13.04
N TYR A 91 -1.59 -2.24 12.28
CA TYR A 91 -2.85 -1.66 12.78
C TYR A 91 -4.09 -2.29 12.11
N HIS A 92 -4.13 -3.63 12.02
CA HIS A 92 -5.16 -4.38 11.27
C HIS A 92 -6.64 -4.14 11.67
N LYS A 93 -6.92 -3.49 12.82
CA LYS A 93 -8.28 -3.12 13.27
C LYS A 93 -8.60 -1.63 13.08
N CYS A 94 -7.64 -0.85 12.60
CA CYS A 94 -7.75 0.59 12.49
C CYS A 94 -7.88 0.98 11.02
N GLU A 95 -8.45 2.16 10.78
CA GLU A 95 -8.48 2.77 9.48
C GLU A 95 -7.10 3.36 9.16
N VAL A 96 -6.57 3.06 7.98
CA VAL A 96 -5.32 3.64 7.48
C VAL A 96 -5.65 4.62 6.37
N ILE A 97 -5.20 5.87 6.52
CA ILE A 97 -5.40 6.94 5.55
C ILE A 97 -4.04 7.33 4.98
N VAL A 98 -3.95 7.43 3.66
CA VAL A 98 -2.72 7.80 2.96
C VAL A 98 -2.86 9.16 2.28
N ASN A 99 -1.77 9.93 2.29
CA ASN A 99 -1.67 11.27 1.68
C ASN A 99 -2.73 12.27 2.16
N ASP A 100 -3.07 12.23 3.45
CA ASP A 100 -4.08 13.11 4.03
C ASP A 100 -3.47 14.42 4.54
N THR A 101 -4.34 15.41 4.73
CA THR A 101 -4.00 16.68 5.37
C THR A 101 -4.68 16.76 6.73
N ILE A 102 -3.87 16.81 7.78
CA ILE A 102 -4.34 16.84 9.16
C ILE A 102 -4.15 18.24 9.74
N PRO A 103 -5.18 18.85 10.37
CA PRO A 103 -5.01 20.11 11.08
C PRO A 103 -4.16 19.90 12.34
N GLY A 104 -3.09 20.68 12.47
CA GLY A 104 -2.28 20.74 13.67
C GLY A 104 -2.89 21.65 14.74
N VAL A 105 -2.46 21.47 15.98
CA VAL A 105 -2.89 22.30 17.13
C VAL A 105 -2.61 23.80 16.91
N SER A 106 -1.58 24.12 16.13
CA SER A 106 -1.24 25.50 15.73
C SER A 106 -2.19 26.11 14.69
N GLY A 107 -3.23 25.40 14.27
CA GLY A 107 -4.14 25.81 13.19
C GLY A 107 -3.55 25.64 11.79
N LYS A 108 -2.32 25.11 11.68
CA LYS A 108 -1.67 24.83 10.39
C LYS A 108 -1.94 23.41 9.94
N ASN A 109 -2.22 23.27 8.65
CA ASN A 109 -2.43 21.98 8.02
C ASN A 109 -1.09 21.29 7.72
N HIS A 110 -0.99 20.01 8.05
CA HIS A 110 0.18 19.18 7.80
C HIS A 110 -0.18 18.05 6.84
N LYS A 111 0.57 17.95 5.73
CA LYS A 111 0.44 16.82 4.81
C LYS A 111 1.17 15.62 5.37
N ILE A 112 0.43 14.54 5.62
CA ILE A 112 0.95 13.32 6.23
C ILE A 112 0.87 12.17 5.20
N PRO A 113 1.98 11.47 4.93
CA PRO A 113 1.99 10.34 4.00
C PRO A 113 1.07 9.20 4.42
N VAL A 114 1.06 8.85 5.71
CA VAL A 114 0.14 7.85 6.25
C VAL A 114 -0.24 8.18 7.69
N ALA A 115 -1.52 8.02 8.00
CA ALA A 115 -2.08 8.19 9.33
C ALA A 115 -2.99 7.01 9.66
N VAL A 116 -3.13 6.72 10.95
CA VAL A 116 -4.00 5.66 11.45
C VAL A 116 -5.08 6.27 12.32
N LYS A 117 -6.33 5.93 12.05
CA LYS A 117 -7.49 6.29 12.85
C LYS A 117 -8.08 5.08 13.56
N ASN A 118 -8.51 5.29 14.80
CA ASN A 118 -9.34 4.36 15.53
C ASN A 118 -10.61 5.10 15.97
N ASN A 119 -11.77 4.60 15.54
CA ASN A 119 -13.08 5.22 15.81
C ASN A 119 -13.11 6.73 15.46
N GLY A 120 -12.56 7.10 14.31
CA GLY A 120 -12.55 8.48 13.81
C GLY A 120 -11.48 9.40 14.41
N MET A 121 -10.76 8.97 15.47
CA MET A 121 -9.66 9.73 16.05
C MET A 121 -8.32 9.26 15.48
N TYR A 122 -7.45 10.19 15.10
CA TYR A 122 -6.06 9.86 14.79
C TYR A 122 -5.40 9.30 16.04
N ILE A 123 -4.66 8.20 15.88
CA ILE A 123 -3.86 7.57 16.95
C ILE A 123 -2.38 7.47 16.58
N ALA A 124 -2.06 7.55 15.28
CA ALA A 124 -0.69 7.46 14.79
C ALA A 124 -0.53 8.23 13.48
N VAL A 125 0.65 8.79 13.26
CA VAL A 125 1.11 9.29 11.95
C VAL A 125 2.46 8.65 11.64
N ALA A 126 2.70 8.34 10.37
CA ALA A 126 3.98 7.83 9.93
C ALA A 126 4.45 8.49 8.62
N HIS A 127 5.78 8.56 8.49
CA HIS A 127 6.54 9.20 7.43
C HIS A 127 7.64 8.22 7.06
N ASN A 128 7.78 7.93 5.78
CA ASN A 128 8.97 7.29 5.25
C ASN A 128 9.70 8.26 4.32
N LYS A 129 11.01 8.12 4.22
CA LYS A 129 11.76 8.72 3.12
C LYS A 129 11.45 7.88 1.88
N ALA A 130 11.00 8.51 0.80
CA ALA A 130 10.74 7.82 -0.46
C ALA A 130 12.03 7.20 -0.99
N THR A 131 13.11 7.99 -0.96
CA THR A 131 14.43 7.64 -1.44
C THR A 131 15.47 7.87 -0.34
N GLY A 132 16.54 7.07 -0.33
CA GLY A 132 17.62 7.20 0.64
C GLY A 132 18.50 5.96 0.72
N ASN A 133 19.59 6.05 1.49
CA ASN A 133 20.43 4.89 1.78
C ASN A 133 19.68 3.91 2.70
N PRO A 134 19.93 2.59 2.59
CA PRO A 134 19.42 1.61 3.53
C PRO A 134 19.70 2.05 4.97
N VAL A 135 18.70 1.93 5.85
CA VAL A 135 18.86 2.25 7.27
C VAL A 135 20.00 1.40 7.83
N ASN A 136 21.10 2.05 8.19
CA ASN A 136 22.25 1.34 8.72
C ASN A 136 21.90 0.74 10.10
N LYS A 137 22.62 -0.29 10.55
CA LYS A 137 22.36 -0.94 11.86
C LYS A 137 22.39 0.03 13.05
N LYS A 138 23.04 1.19 12.92
CA LYS A 138 23.11 2.22 13.99
C LYS A 138 21.85 3.10 14.03
N GLU A 139 21.16 3.25 12.91
CA GLU A 139 19.93 4.04 12.76
C GLU A 139 18.65 3.22 12.98
N GLN A 140 18.76 1.88 13.03
CA GLN A 140 17.62 0.99 13.31
C GLN A 140 16.87 1.33 14.62
N PRO A 141 17.53 1.65 15.75
CA PRO A 141 16.82 2.01 16.98
C PRO A 141 16.00 3.30 16.83
N ASP A 142 16.50 4.28 16.08
CA ASP A 142 15.80 5.53 15.85
C ASP A 142 14.64 5.35 14.86
N PHE A 143 14.81 4.52 13.83
CA PHE A 143 13.72 4.09 12.94
C PHE A 143 12.61 3.36 13.72
N MET A 144 12.98 2.45 14.64
CA MET A 144 12.03 1.76 15.51
C MET A 144 11.38 2.70 16.55
N LYS A 145 12.11 3.68 17.09
CA LYS A 145 11.54 4.72 17.96
C LYS A 145 10.57 5.61 17.21
N TRP A 146 10.87 5.97 15.97
CA TRP A 146 9.98 6.76 15.11
C TRP A 146 8.66 6.02 14.83
N LEU A 147 8.72 4.69 14.69
CA LEU A 147 7.54 3.81 14.66
C LEU A 147 6.83 3.71 16.03
N THR A 148 7.56 3.79 17.14
CA THR A 148 7.06 3.61 18.52
C THR A 148 6.46 4.88 19.14
N ILE A 149 6.86 6.09 18.73
CA ILE A 149 6.29 7.38 19.18
C ILE A 149 4.77 7.45 18.90
N SER A 150 4.23 6.56 18.06
CA SER A 150 2.79 6.42 17.83
C SER A 150 2.01 5.58 18.86
N LYS A 151 2.69 4.81 19.72
CA LYS A 151 2.06 4.04 20.81
C LYS A 151 1.98 4.83 22.11
N GLU A 152 2.93 5.74 22.34
CA GLU A 152 2.91 6.69 23.46
C GLU A 152 2.15 7.97 23.06
N GLY A 153 0.86 7.82 22.79
CA GLY A 153 -0.10 8.91 22.87
C GLY A 153 0.05 10.04 21.85
N ILE A 154 -1.01 10.25 21.08
CA ILE A 154 -1.54 11.61 20.93
C ILE A 154 -2.04 12.03 22.32
N THR A 155 -1.10 12.36 23.19
CA THR A 155 -1.31 13.01 24.49
C THR A 155 -0.21 14.03 24.67
N GLY A 156 -0.61 15.28 24.51
CA GLY A 156 0.03 16.48 25.02
C GLY A 156 -0.86 17.64 24.56
N GLN A 157 -1.74 18.24 25.35
CA GLN A 157 -1.59 18.69 26.74
C GLN A 157 -0.18 19.20 27.05
N CYS A 158 -0.05 20.52 26.83
CA CYS A 158 0.88 21.49 27.41
C CYS A 158 2.38 21.26 27.23
#